data_AF-A0A2E2AWC4-F1
#
_entry.id   AF-A0A2E2AWC4-F1
#
_cell.length_a   1.000
_cell.length_b   1.000
_cell.length_c   1.000
_cell.angle_alpha   90.00
_cell.angle_beta   90.00
_cell.angle_gamma   90.00
#
_symmetry.space_group_name_H-M   'P 1'
#
loop_
_entity.id
_entity.type
_entity.pdbx_description
1 polymer ?
#
loop_
_entity_poly.entity_id
_entity_poly.type
_entity_poly.pdbx_seq_one_letter_code
_entity_poly.pdbx_strand_id
1 'polypeptide(L)'
;MNRMHHVFLGLLFVVTCLPNLLIAQQQFVADERWAMTLYTENDSSYYVPESTADRYFTHGTKLVLTHQPAFADTLAQHLGTLLPIGNNEPVDTAVGYVFGHNIYTPDNIKNTTANPNDRPYAGWLYGGMFLQRSVNDQELDHLELNMGVVGPSALGEPIQKFVHRFTDSPEPKGWDDQLHDEFGINFIYK
;
A
#
# COMPACT_ATOMS: atom_id res chain seq x y z
N MET A 1 76.28 24.39 23.85
CA MET A 1 75.97 23.20 23.03
C MET A 1 74.83 22.46 23.72
N ASN A 2 73.88 21.95 22.92
CA ASN A 2 72.61 21.26 23.24
C ASN A 2 71.39 22.08 23.69
N ARG A 3 70.50 22.28 22.72
CA ARG A 3 69.04 22.47 22.86
C ARG A 3 68.40 21.18 23.38
N MET A 4 67.31 21.27 24.13
CA MET A 4 66.08 20.53 23.79
C MET A 4 64.87 21.02 24.60
N HIS A 5 63.72 20.91 23.93
CA HIS A 5 62.42 21.48 24.22
C HIS A 5 61.71 20.80 25.40
N HIS A 6 60.97 21.58 26.21
CA HIS A 6 59.91 21.04 27.05
C HIS A 6 58.55 21.51 26.54
N VAL A 7 57.76 20.52 26.14
CA VAL A 7 56.42 20.58 25.57
C VAL A 7 55.42 20.75 26.71
N PHE A 8 54.50 21.70 26.56
CA PHE A 8 53.30 21.85 27.38
C PHE A 8 52.39 20.62 27.15
N LEU A 9 52.04 19.89 28.22
CA LEU A 9 51.01 18.85 28.17
C LEU A 9 49.88 19.23 29.14
N GLY A 10 48.69 19.47 28.57
CA GLY A 10 47.49 19.88 29.29
C GLY A 10 46.90 18.79 30.18
N LEU A 11 46.21 19.23 31.23
CA LEU A 11 45.43 18.40 32.15
C LEU A 11 44.30 17.68 31.40
N LEU A 12 44.30 16.34 31.43
CA LEU A 12 43.18 15.51 31.01
C LEU A 12 42.29 15.24 32.22
N PHE A 13 41.08 15.81 32.24
CA PHE A 13 40.04 15.45 33.22
C PHE A 13 39.40 14.14 32.77
N VAL A 14 39.68 13.03 33.46
CA VAL A 14 38.96 11.77 33.29
C VAL A 14 37.69 11.85 34.13
N VAL A 15 36.56 12.14 33.47
CA VAL A 15 35.23 11.94 34.06
C VAL A 15 34.89 10.47 33.93
N THR A 16 35.01 9.71 35.01
CA THR A 16 34.49 8.34 35.09
C THR A 16 32.97 8.39 35.15
N CYS A 17 32.30 8.24 34.01
CA CYS A 17 30.88 7.94 33.96
C CYS A 17 30.68 6.45 34.27
N LEU A 18 30.18 6.13 35.46
CA LEU A 18 29.62 4.82 35.77
C LEU A 18 28.49 4.54 34.76
N PRO A 19 28.44 3.36 34.11
CA PRO A 19 27.29 3.01 33.30
C PRO A 19 26.16 2.65 34.27
N ASN A 20 25.31 3.63 34.59
CA ASN A 20 23.94 3.28 34.97
C ASN A 20 23.32 2.64 33.73
N LEU A 21 23.26 1.31 33.74
CA LEU A 21 22.54 0.51 32.77
C LEU A 21 21.04 0.80 32.97
N LEU A 22 20.57 1.96 32.52
CA LEU A 22 19.17 2.14 32.21
C LEU A 22 18.91 1.27 30.99
N ILE A 23 18.38 0.08 31.23
CA ILE A 23 17.54 -0.58 30.24
C ILE A 23 16.32 0.35 30.14
N ALA A 24 16.39 1.30 29.20
CA ALA A 24 15.19 1.94 28.71
C ALA A 24 14.41 0.80 28.02
N GLN A 25 13.50 0.16 28.75
CA GLN A 25 12.40 -0.51 28.10
C GLN A 25 11.66 0.60 27.38
N GLN A 26 11.92 0.75 26.08
CA GLN A 26 11.13 1.60 25.21
C GLN A 26 9.74 0.96 25.19
N GLN A 27 8.88 1.37 26.12
CA GLN A 27 7.46 1.11 25.99
C GLN A 27 7.08 1.71 24.65
N PHE A 28 6.71 0.84 23.71
CA PHE A 28 6.04 1.25 22.48
C PHE A 28 4.76 1.96 22.91
N VAL A 29 4.82 3.30 22.95
CA VAL A 29 3.65 4.11 23.21
C VAL A 29 2.80 3.96 21.94
N ALA A 30 1.64 3.33 22.07
CA ALA A 30 0.65 3.31 21.00
C ALA A 30 0.47 4.73 20.46
N ASP A 31 0.88 4.93 19.22
CA ASP A 31 0.88 6.23 18.58
C ASP A 31 -0.43 6.36 17.81
N GLU A 32 -1.36 7.18 18.32
CA GLU A 32 -2.66 7.40 17.68
C GLU A 32 -2.58 8.26 16.40
N ARG A 33 -1.38 8.47 15.86
CA ARG A 33 -1.20 9.23 14.62
C ARG A 33 -1.71 8.43 13.43
N TRP A 34 -2.64 9.04 12.72
CA TRP A 34 -3.14 8.55 11.45
C TRP A 34 -2.19 8.96 10.32
N ALA A 35 -1.85 8.00 9.47
CA ALA A 35 -1.23 8.23 8.18
C ALA A 35 -2.28 8.06 7.07
N MET A 36 -2.24 8.93 6.07
CA MET A 36 -3.08 8.83 4.87
C MET A 36 -2.19 8.79 3.64
N THR A 37 -2.40 7.77 2.81
CA THR A 37 -1.66 7.59 1.55
C THR A 37 -2.64 7.42 0.40
N LEU A 38 -2.40 8.14 -0.69
CA LEU A 38 -3.14 8.00 -1.94
C LEU A 38 -2.21 7.41 -3.01
N TYR A 39 -2.57 6.25 -3.54
CA TYR A 39 -1.94 5.63 -4.70
C TYR A 39 -2.81 5.88 -5.92
N THR A 40 -2.17 6.26 -7.03
CA THR A 40 -2.83 6.37 -8.32
C THR A 40 -1.91 5.80 -9.39
N GLU A 41 -2.47 4.96 -10.24
CA GLU A 41 -1.81 4.33 -11.37
C GLU A 41 -2.70 4.50 -12.61
N ASN A 42 -2.10 4.75 -13.76
CA ASN A 42 -2.81 5.00 -15.01
C ASN A 42 -1.95 4.53 -16.18
N ASP A 43 -2.54 3.78 -17.11
CA ASP A 43 -1.87 3.31 -18.33
C ASP A 43 -1.95 4.29 -19.50
N SER A 44 -2.57 5.47 -19.30
CA SER A 44 -2.85 6.44 -20.35
C SER A 44 -1.62 6.78 -21.19
N SER A 45 -1.77 6.59 -22.50
CA SER A 45 -0.81 6.96 -23.54
C SER A 45 -0.46 8.46 -23.57
N TYR A 46 -1.24 9.30 -22.86
CA TYR A 46 -0.92 10.72 -22.69
C TYR A 46 0.36 10.93 -21.85
N TYR A 47 0.61 10.07 -20.85
CA TYR A 47 1.77 10.18 -19.97
C TYR A 47 2.96 9.30 -20.40
N VAL A 48 2.72 8.28 -21.23
CA VAL A 48 3.77 7.39 -21.74
C VAL A 48 3.61 7.21 -23.27
N PRO A 49 4.21 8.09 -24.08
CA PRO A 49 4.23 7.94 -25.53
C PRO A 49 4.99 6.65 -25.87
N GLU A 50 4.41 5.77 -26.68
CA GLU A 50 4.97 4.46 -27.08
C GLU A 50 4.92 3.33 -26.04
N SER A 51 4.19 3.50 -24.93
CA SER A 51 3.90 2.38 -24.03
C SER A 51 3.24 1.24 -24.80
N THR A 52 3.89 0.08 -24.88
CA THR A 52 3.19 -1.20 -25.05
C THR A 52 2.42 -1.43 -23.75
N ALA A 53 1.27 -0.79 -23.62
CA ALA A 53 0.43 -0.82 -22.42
C ALA A 53 0.39 -2.25 -21.88
N ASP A 54 0.58 -2.39 -20.56
CA ASP A 54 0.26 -3.64 -19.88
C ASP A 54 -1.21 -3.91 -20.14
N ARG A 55 -1.43 -4.76 -21.16
CA ARG A 55 -2.73 -4.96 -21.77
C ARG A 55 -3.67 -5.35 -20.63
N TYR A 56 -4.83 -4.70 -20.60
CA TYR A 56 -5.98 -5.01 -19.74
C TYR A 56 -6.10 -4.28 -18.38
N PHE A 57 -5.19 -3.40 -17.95
CA PHE A 57 -5.39 -2.53 -16.77
C PHE A 57 -5.35 -1.05 -17.18
N THR A 58 -6.42 -0.31 -16.91
CA THR A 58 -6.56 1.08 -17.36
C THR A 58 -6.20 2.08 -16.27
N HIS A 59 -6.76 1.89 -15.08
CA HIS A 59 -6.60 2.84 -14.00
C HIS A 59 -6.83 2.17 -12.66
N GLY A 60 -6.06 2.58 -11.65
CA GLY A 60 -6.25 2.18 -10.26
C GLY A 60 -6.03 3.36 -9.34
N THR A 61 -6.96 3.58 -8.41
CA THR A 61 -6.79 4.52 -7.30
C THR A 61 -7.02 3.78 -5.99
N LYS A 62 -6.11 3.94 -5.02
CA LYS A 62 -6.21 3.33 -3.68
C LYS A 62 -5.94 4.38 -2.61
N LEU A 63 -6.92 4.64 -1.76
CA LEU A 63 -6.77 5.41 -0.53
C LEU A 63 -6.49 4.45 0.62
N VAL A 64 -5.46 4.76 1.40
CA VAL A 64 -5.03 3.97 2.55
C VAL A 64 -4.97 4.86 3.77
N LEU A 65 -5.62 4.43 4.85
CA LEU A 65 -5.58 5.07 6.16
C LEU A 65 -4.95 4.09 7.14
N THR A 66 -3.87 4.47 7.80
CA THR A 66 -3.10 3.59 8.70
C THR A 66 -2.96 4.23 10.07
N HIS A 67 -3.05 3.42 11.13
CA HIS A 67 -2.78 3.84 12.50
C HIS A 67 -2.28 2.65 13.35
N GLN A 68 -1.78 2.91 14.56
CA GLN A 68 -1.24 1.90 15.47
C GLN A 68 -2.04 1.85 16.78
N PRO A 69 -3.24 1.23 16.77
CA PRO A 69 -4.04 1.13 17.98
C PRO A 69 -3.50 0.05 18.92
N ALA A 70 -3.65 0.21 20.23
CA ALA A 70 -3.16 -0.77 21.22
C ALA A 70 -3.70 -2.21 21.04
N PHE A 71 -4.87 -2.38 20.40
CA PHE A 71 -5.40 -3.71 20.10
C PHE A 71 -4.65 -4.43 18.97
N ALA A 72 -3.92 -3.70 18.12
CA ALA A 72 -3.21 -4.27 16.97
C ALA A 72 -2.13 -5.26 17.41
N ASP A 73 -1.43 -4.98 18.50
CA ASP A 73 -0.44 -5.88 19.08
C ASP A 73 -1.06 -7.20 19.56
N THR A 74 -2.22 -7.13 20.20
CA THR A 74 -2.94 -8.32 20.67
C THR A 74 -3.45 -9.16 19.50
N LEU A 75 -4.00 -8.48 18.47
CA LEU A 75 -4.47 -9.12 17.25
C LEU A 75 -3.32 -9.80 16.50
N ALA A 76 -2.16 -9.14 16.37
CA ALA A 76 -0.98 -9.69 15.73
C ALA A 76 -0.42 -10.90 16.49
N GLN A 77 -0.38 -10.86 17.82
CA GLN A 77 0.04 -12.02 18.64
C GLN A 77 -0.90 -13.22 18.44
N HIS A 78 -2.21 -13.00 18.40
CA HIS A 78 -3.17 -14.09 18.16
C HIS A 78 -3.02 -14.68 16.75
N LEU A 79 -2.87 -13.84 15.73
CA LEU A 79 -2.70 -14.31 14.35
C LEU A 79 -1.33 -14.95 14.12
N GLY A 80 -0.26 -14.50 14.80
CA GLY A 80 1.06 -15.12 14.76
C GLY A 80 1.10 -16.56 15.29
N THR A 81 0.11 -16.94 16.13
CA THR A 81 -0.04 -18.36 16.52
C THR A 81 -0.75 -19.22 15.47
N LEU A 82 -1.48 -18.61 14.53
CA LEU A 82 -2.27 -19.30 13.50
C LEU A 82 -1.56 -19.36 12.14
N LEU A 83 -0.68 -18.39 11.88
CA LEU A 83 0.11 -18.28 10.66
C LEU A 83 1.59 -18.54 11.03
N PRO A 84 2.45 -19.03 10.10
CA PRO A 84 3.86 -19.32 10.38
C PRO A 84 4.70 -18.04 10.51
N ILE A 85 4.29 -17.16 11.43
CA ILE A 85 4.77 -15.81 11.62
C ILE A 85 5.45 -15.81 12.99
N GLY A 86 6.79 -15.71 13.04
CA GLY A 86 7.60 -16.04 14.22
C GLY A 86 7.25 -15.28 15.51
N ASN A 87 7.28 -15.95 16.67
CA ASN A 87 6.58 -15.49 17.89
C ASN A 87 7.42 -14.71 18.94
N ASN A 88 8.70 -14.41 18.72
CA ASN A 88 9.62 -14.10 19.83
C ASN A 88 10.39 -12.76 19.77
N GLU A 89 10.12 -11.90 18.79
CA GLU A 89 10.88 -10.66 18.58
C GLU A 89 9.99 -9.41 18.75
N PRO A 90 10.53 -8.23 19.10
CA PRO A 90 9.79 -6.97 19.10
C PRO A 90 9.00 -6.79 17.81
N VAL A 91 7.71 -6.51 17.97
CA VAL A 91 6.77 -6.41 16.87
C VAL A 91 6.21 -5.00 16.81
N ASP A 92 6.47 -4.27 15.74
CA ASP A 92 5.68 -3.09 15.41
C ASP A 92 4.43 -3.53 14.63
N THR A 93 3.27 -3.02 15.02
CA THR A 93 2.01 -3.34 14.36
C THR A 93 1.35 -2.11 13.80
N ALA A 94 0.62 -2.28 12.70
CA ALA A 94 -0.23 -1.25 12.15
C ALA A 94 -1.51 -1.87 11.62
N VAL A 95 -2.63 -1.18 11.85
CA VAL A 95 -3.91 -1.51 11.24
C VAL A 95 -4.26 -0.41 10.26
N GLY A 96 -4.87 -0.79 9.16
CA GLY A 96 -5.36 0.23 8.25
C GLY A 96 -6.59 -0.19 7.47
N TYR A 97 -7.18 0.82 6.84
CA TYR A 97 -8.35 0.74 6.00
C TYR A 97 -7.98 1.11 4.58
N VAL A 98 -8.60 0.40 3.64
CA VAL A 98 -8.35 0.53 2.22
C VAL A 98 -9.65 0.87 1.55
N PHE A 99 -9.61 1.84 0.63
CA PHE A 99 -10.67 2.09 -0.34
C PHE A 99 -10.02 2.15 -1.71
N GLY A 100 -10.42 1.27 -2.61
CA GLY A 100 -9.80 1.16 -3.92
C GLY A 100 -10.81 1.06 -5.06
N HIS A 101 -10.40 1.55 -6.22
CA HIS A 101 -11.15 1.49 -7.46
C HIS A 101 -10.20 1.15 -8.61
N ASN A 102 -10.50 0.07 -9.32
CA ASN A 102 -9.75 -0.32 -10.51
C ASN A 102 -10.68 -0.37 -11.73
N ILE A 103 -10.15 -0.02 -12.89
CA ILE A 103 -10.81 -0.09 -14.19
C ILE A 103 -9.98 -0.98 -15.11
N TYR A 104 -10.65 -1.93 -15.75
CA TYR A 104 -10.09 -2.84 -16.73
C TYR A 104 -10.87 -2.68 -18.04
N THR A 105 -10.16 -2.53 -19.16
CA THR A 105 -10.77 -2.42 -20.50
C THR A 105 -10.08 -3.33 -21.52
N PRO A 106 -10.78 -3.72 -22.60
CA PRO A 106 -10.15 -4.36 -23.75
C PRO A 106 -9.11 -3.44 -24.41
N ASP A 107 -8.28 -4.03 -25.27
CA ASP A 107 -7.25 -3.30 -26.02
C ASP A 107 -7.87 -2.28 -26.98
N ASN A 108 -8.97 -2.66 -27.65
CA ASN A 108 -9.70 -1.75 -28.54
C ASN A 108 -10.98 -1.20 -27.87
N ILE A 109 -10.83 -0.04 -27.24
CA ILE A 109 -11.94 0.64 -26.57
C ILE A 109 -13.03 1.18 -27.51
N LYS A 110 -12.78 1.27 -28.81
CA LYS A 110 -13.74 1.80 -29.80
C LYS A 110 -14.76 0.76 -30.26
N ASN A 111 -14.53 -0.52 -29.96
CA ASN A 111 -15.48 -1.58 -30.25
C ASN A 111 -16.70 -1.44 -29.35
N THR A 112 -17.89 -1.53 -29.96
CA THR A 112 -19.18 -1.48 -29.26
C THR A 112 -19.60 -2.84 -28.71
N THR A 113 -19.08 -3.91 -29.29
CA THR A 113 -19.41 -5.29 -28.90
C THR A 113 -18.24 -5.94 -28.19
N ALA A 114 -18.50 -6.70 -27.13
CA ALA A 114 -17.49 -7.50 -26.44
C ALA A 114 -16.76 -8.44 -27.42
N ASN A 115 -15.43 -8.45 -27.33
CA ASN A 115 -14.61 -9.42 -28.04
C ASN A 115 -14.34 -10.61 -27.11
N PRO A 116 -14.82 -11.82 -27.43
CA PRO A 116 -14.63 -13.00 -26.57
C PRO A 116 -13.16 -13.44 -26.45
N ASN A 117 -12.27 -12.92 -27.30
CA ASN A 117 -10.82 -13.18 -27.24
C ASN A 117 -10.05 -12.07 -26.50
N ASP A 118 -10.73 -11.09 -25.92
CA ASP A 118 -10.17 -9.98 -25.15
C ASP A 118 -10.86 -9.89 -23.78
N ARG A 119 -10.34 -9.08 -22.86
CA ARG A 119 -11.00 -8.89 -21.58
C ARG A 119 -12.25 -8.01 -21.73
N PRO A 120 -13.34 -8.34 -21.02
CA PRO A 120 -14.49 -7.46 -20.94
C PRO A 120 -14.12 -6.18 -20.19
N TYR A 121 -14.92 -5.13 -20.41
CA TYR A 121 -14.92 -3.99 -19.52
C TYR A 121 -15.33 -4.43 -18.11
N ALA A 122 -14.65 -3.91 -17.10
CA ALA A 122 -15.00 -4.15 -15.70
C ALA A 122 -14.46 -3.03 -14.81
N GLY A 123 -15.28 -2.58 -13.85
CA GLY A 123 -14.80 -1.85 -12.68
C GLY A 123 -14.72 -2.78 -11.48
N TRP A 124 -13.77 -2.56 -10.58
CA TRP A 124 -13.70 -3.20 -9.26
C TRP A 124 -13.61 -2.11 -8.19
N LEU A 125 -14.69 -1.94 -7.42
CA LEU A 125 -14.77 -0.99 -6.31
C LEU A 125 -14.79 -1.76 -5.00
N TYR A 126 -13.85 -1.46 -4.11
CA TYR A 126 -13.67 -2.24 -2.89
C TYR A 126 -13.28 -1.40 -1.68
N GLY A 127 -13.66 -1.91 -0.51
CA GLY A 127 -13.17 -1.49 0.78
C GLY A 127 -12.49 -2.66 1.48
N GLY A 128 -11.52 -2.37 2.33
CA GLY A 128 -10.79 -3.41 3.03
C GLY A 128 -10.16 -2.95 4.31
N MET A 129 -9.61 -3.92 5.03
CA MET A 129 -8.79 -3.71 6.21
C MET A 129 -7.54 -4.56 6.12
N PHE A 130 -6.46 -4.08 6.72
CA PHE A 130 -5.24 -4.85 6.84
C PHE A 130 -4.64 -4.77 8.23
N LEU A 131 -3.82 -5.78 8.53
CA LEU A 131 -2.87 -5.81 9.62
C LEU A 131 -1.48 -5.92 9.03
N GLN A 132 -0.59 -5.04 9.47
CA GLN A 132 0.83 -5.09 9.21
C GLN A 132 1.59 -5.39 10.48
N ARG A 133 2.66 -6.15 10.33
CA ARG A 133 3.52 -6.58 11.41
C ARG A 133 4.97 -6.45 10.95
N SER A 134 5.79 -5.70 11.66
CA SER A 134 7.24 -5.64 11.40
C SER A 134 8.01 -6.32 12.52
N VAL A 135 8.98 -7.16 12.16
CA VAL A 135 9.87 -7.85 13.09
C VAL A 135 11.29 -7.35 12.91
N ASN A 136 11.84 -6.75 13.96
CA ASN A 136 13.24 -6.29 13.99
C ASN A 136 13.65 -5.45 12.75
N ASP A 137 12.72 -4.71 12.14
CA ASP A 137 12.90 -3.96 10.88
C ASP A 137 13.43 -4.79 9.70
N GLN A 138 13.37 -6.12 9.77
CA GLN A 138 13.90 -7.04 8.76
C GLN A 138 12.80 -7.77 7.98
N GLU A 139 11.66 -7.99 8.62
CA GLU A 139 10.50 -8.64 8.04
C GLU A 139 9.27 -7.73 8.18
N LEU A 140 8.42 -7.72 7.15
CA LEU A 140 7.15 -7.01 7.14
C LEU A 140 6.08 -7.97 6.62
N ASP A 141 5.27 -8.51 7.52
CA ASP A 141 4.08 -9.29 7.15
C ASP A 141 2.92 -8.34 6.90
N HIS A 142 2.13 -8.62 5.87
CA HIS A 142 0.92 -7.86 5.56
C HIS A 142 -0.24 -8.78 5.20
N LEU A 143 -1.30 -8.70 6.01
CA LEU A 143 -2.56 -9.41 5.84
C LEU A 143 -3.65 -8.41 5.48
N GLU A 144 -4.23 -8.48 4.28
CA GLU A 144 -5.29 -7.58 3.82
C GLU A 144 -6.51 -8.37 3.36
N LEU A 145 -7.70 -7.95 3.80
CA LEU A 145 -8.98 -8.47 3.34
C LEU A 145 -9.76 -7.35 2.67
N ASN A 146 -10.07 -7.54 1.40
CA ASN A 146 -10.85 -6.63 0.58
C ASN A 146 -12.20 -7.26 0.23
N MET A 147 -13.25 -6.44 0.25
CA MET A 147 -14.59 -6.80 -0.16
C MET A 147 -15.16 -5.69 -1.04
N GLY A 148 -15.94 -6.06 -2.06
CA GLY A 148 -16.36 -5.07 -3.04
C GLY A 148 -17.28 -5.64 -4.11
N VAL A 149 -17.46 -4.86 -5.17
CA VAL A 149 -18.29 -5.21 -6.32
C VAL A 149 -17.51 -5.05 -7.62
N VAL A 150 -17.58 -6.07 -8.48
CA VAL A 150 -17.21 -5.99 -9.90
C VAL A 150 -18.47 -5.64 -10.68
N GLY A 151 -18.39 -4.77 -11.69
CA GLY A 151 -19.50 -4.52 -12.63
C GLY A 151 -19.99 -3.05 -12.67
N PRO A 152 -21.20 -2.78 -13.20
CA PRO A 152 -21.74 -1.43 -13.33
C PRO A 152 -21.79 -0.65 -12.01
N SER A 153 -22.07 -1.31 -10.88
CA SER A 153 -22.08 -0.71 -9.55
C SER A 153 -20.71 -0.23 -9.09
N ALA A 154 -19.63 -0.71 -9.70
CA ALA A 154 -18.29 -0.18 -9.48
C ALA A 154 -18.04 1.15 -10.19
N LEU A 155 -18.96 1.65 -11.02
CA LEU A 155 -18.88 2.98 -11.66
C LEU A 155 -17.65 3.19 -12.57
N GLY A 156 -17.17 2.13 -13.22
CA GLY A 156 -16.03 2.22 -14.15
C GLY A 156 -16.30 3.12 -15.36
N GLU A 157 -17.45 2.96 -16.03
CA GLU A 157 -17.85 3.74 -17.20
C GLU A 157 -17.86 5.26 -16.96
N PRO A 158 -18.60 5.80 -15.97
CA PRO A 158 -18.67 7.25 -15.79
C PRO A 158 -17.30 7.85 -15.46
N ILE A 159 -16.45 7.13 -14.72
CA ILE A 159 -15.10 7.59 -14.37
C ILE A 159 -14.22 7.63 -15.62
N GLN A 160 -14.17 6.55 -16.40
CA GLN A 160 -13.35 6.52 -17.62
C GLN A 160 -13.81 7.57 -18.63
N LYS A 161 -15.13 7.69 -18.88
CA LYS A 161 -15.68 8.71 -19.78
C LYS A 161 -15.40 10.12 -19.29
N PHE A 162 -15.40 10.36 -17.97
CA PHE A 162 -15.03 11.65 -17.40
C PHE A 162 -13.57 12.00 -17.70
N VAL A 163 -12.64 11.08 -17.44
CA VAL A 163 -11.22 11.27 -17.73
C VAL A 163 -11.00 11.50 -19.22
N HIS A 164 -11.58 10.65 -20.09
CA HIS A 164 -11.40 10.76 -21.54
C HIS A 164 -11.94 12.07 -22.12
N ARG A 165 -13.05 12.60 -21.59
CA ARG A 165 -13.54 13.93 -21.98
C ARG A 165 -12.60 15.05 -21.53
N PHE A 166 -11.99 14.90 -20.36
CA PHE A 166 -11.05 15.89 -19.82
C PHE A 166 -9.71 15.87 -20.57
N THR A 167 -9.26 14.71 -21.02
CA THR A 167 -7.97 14.51 -21.72
C THR A 167 -8.09 14.45 -23.25
N ASP A 168 -9.25 14.77 -23.82
CA ASP A 168 -9.55 14.68 -25.26
C ASP A 168 -9.17 13.32 -25.89
N SER A 169 -9.41 12.24 -25.15
CA SER A 169 -9.08 10.87 -25.55
C SER A 169 -10.26 10.17 -26.22
N PRO A 170 -10.04 9.14 -27.05
CA PRO A 170 -11.13 8.45 -27.74
C PRO A 170 -12.18 7.90 -26.78
N GLU A 171 -13.46 8.12 -27.06
CA GLU A 171 -14.54 7.65 -26.20
C GLU A 171 -14.62 6.11 -26.17
N PRO A 172 -14.69 5.48 -24.97
CA PRO A 172 -14.88 4.04 -24.83
C PRO A 172 -16.34 3.67 -25.12
N LYS A 173 -16.55 2.67 -25.98
CA LYS A 173 -17.87 2.32 -26.54
C LYS A 173 -18.42 0.96 -26.12
N GLY A 174 -17.64 0.14 -25.43
CA GLY A 174 -18.02 -1.24 -25.09
C GLY A 174 -18.56 -1.45 -23.68
N TRP A 175 -18.82 -0.37 -22.93
CA TRP A 175 -19.31 -0.45 -21.54
C TRP A 175 -20.70 -1.07 -21.40
N ASP A 176 -21.51 -1.09 -22.47
CA ASP A 176 -22.80 -1.77 -22.50
C ASP A 176 -22.67 -3.31 -22.36
N ASP A 177 -21.52 -3.86 -22.77
CA ASP A 177 -21.19 -5.30 -22.69
C ASP A 177 -20.19 -5.61 -21.54
N GLN A 178 -20.12 -4.76 -20.50
CA GLN A 178 -19.25 -5.00 -19.34
C GLN A 178 -19.71 -6.21 -18.50
N LEU A 179 -18.81 -6.73 -17.64
CA LEU A 179 -19.19 -7.73 -16.64
C LEU A 179 -20.34 -7.26 -15.77
N HIS A 180 -21.26 -8.17 -15.41
CA HIS A 180 -22.37 -7.86 -14.52
C HIS A 180 -21.92 -7.66 -13.07
N ASP A 181 -22.83 -7.12 -12.25
CA ASP A 181 -22.57 -6.91 -10.84
C ASP A 181 -22.35 -8.23 -10.10
N GLU A 182 -21.16 -8.40 -9.55
CA GLU A 182 -20.76 -9.54 -8.75
C GLU A 182 -20.03 -9.09 -7.49
N PHE A 183 -20.42 -9.65 -6.34
CA PHE A 183 -19.71 -9.41 -5.09
C PHE A 183 -18.39 -10.19 -5.07
N GLY A 184 -17.31 -9.53 -4.68
CA GLY A 184 -15.97 -10.11 -4.59
C GLY A 184 -15.39 -10.03 -3.18
N ILE A 185 -14.57 -11.02 -2.85
CA ILE A 185 -13.68 -11.00 -1.68
C ILE A 185 -12.27 -11.32 -2.16
N ASN A 186 -11.28 -10.57 -1.70
CA ASN A 186 -9.87 -10.83 -1.97
C ASN A 186 -9.08 -10.82 -0.66
N PHE A 187 -8.36 -11.91 -0.41
CA PHE A 187 -7.46 -12.05 0.74
C PHE A 187 -6.02 -12.03 0.25
N ILE A 188 -5.21 -11.15 0.82
CA ILE A 188 -3.84 -10.88 0.42
C ILE A 188 -2.92 -11.16 1.60
N TYR A 189 -1.87 -11.93 1.34
CA TYR A 189 -0.75 -12.13 2.26
C TYR A 189 0.55 -11.91 1.50
N LYS A 190 1.45 -11.08 2.05
CA LYS A 190 2.77 -10.79 1.49
C LYS A 190 3.77 -10.50 2.59
#